data_AF-A0A947V0H7-F1
#
_entry.id   AF-A0A947V0H7-F1
#
_cell.length_a   1.000
_cell.length_b   1.000
_cell.length_c   1.000
_cell.angle_alpha   90.00
_cell.angle_beta   90.00
_cell.angle_gamma   90.00
#
_symmetry.space_group_name_H-M   'P 1'
#
loop_
_entity.id
_entity.type
_entity.pdbx_description
1 polymer ?
#
loop_
_entity_poly.entity_id
_entity_poly.type
_entity_poly.pdbx_seq_one_letter_code
_entity_poly.pdbx_strand_id
1 'polypeptide(L)'
;MQKPEQPESPQTEGKTDPQGTRKIFDPREQAIKYKAYRHIFSDKDVKKGLDEKAIIRKIKKSKSLSGRYRQYLEMRDDDKRGSQTYPWQNPFNRVLFWSAYWLPRFMKWGALLAVTLFVINYIPGPTQHIIEVLIARSIYDTAPIERLPDDLETYAHSADIKDSRGAIIKSYGKRKVTEQLPASAQKALLACEDHYFLPHPENRWYENLFLIHPGVSWLNLVGAVKDTLQGDPRGASTIVMQNAKKILGNEDRTIANKLEEIIIAYMMVAKFGKEKNLNFYINTVPVGANIYGFPAAATSYFKKDLAALNMQQLVTIGSFIPNHNRQVAFYEIVNGKNFGDLSPAMQGHAKSAINKVNLALTHLWKQKEIPDDQYRSWLLTDEESIRHIGFRDFRSPLYGEEEWTSWNVIKEVSSRTYTINGREV
;
A
#
# COMPACT_ATOMS: atom_id res chain seq x y z
N MET A 1 -8.17 12.49 82.04
CA MET A 1 -7.48 12.36 80.73
C MET A 1 -7.20 13.75 80.18
N GLN A 2 -5.96 14.22 80.24
CA GLN A 2 -5.40 15.20 79.29
C GLN A 2 -3.88 15.20 79.44
N LYS A 3 -3.24 15.33 78.28
CA LYS A 3 -1.86 14.97 77.93
C LYS A 3 -0.94 16.21 78.10
N PRO A 4 0.36 16.05 78.40
CA PRO A 4 1.21 17.16 78.81
C PRO A 4 1.81 17.98 77.66
N GLU A 5 2.04 19.23 78.02
CA GLU A 5 2.90 20.34 77.56
C GLU A 5 3.83 20.18 76.34
N GLN A 6 3.84 21.24 75.52
CA GLN A 6 4.86 21.55 74.51
C GLN A 6 6.06 22.25 75.16
N PRO A 7 7.32 21.95 74.77
CA PRO A 7 8.45 22.79 75.12
C PRO A 7 8.72 23.87 74.06
N GLU A 8 9.15 25.02 74.59
CA GLU A 8 9.46 26.30 73.96
C GLU A 8 10.57 26.26 72.90
N SER A 9 10.55 27.27 72.04
CA SER A 9 11.51 27.56 70.96
C SER A 9 12.90 27.98 71.46
N PRO A 10 14.01 27.43 70.93
CA PRO A 10 15.34 27.97 71.21
C PRO A 10 15.60 29.24 70.40
N GLN A 11 15.95 30.31 71.11
CA GLN A 11 16.50 31.56 70.58
C GLN A 11 17.87 31.29 69.93
N THR A 12 18.12 31.84 68.74
CA THR A 12 19.46 31.91 68.15
C THR A 12 20.04 33.31 68.35
N GLU A 13 21.06 33.40 69.20
CA GLU A 13 21.86 34.60 69.45
C GLU A 13 22.59 35.06 68.18
N GLY A 14 22.43 36.33 67.82
CA GLY A 14 23.19 37.00 66.76
C GLY A 14 24.27 37.90 67.35
N LYS A 15 25.54 37.69 66.99
CA LYS A 15 26.65 38.61 67.28
C LYS A 15 26.53 39.89 66.44
N THR A 16 26.68 41.04 67.09
CA THR A 16 26.54 42.41 66.56
C THR A 16 27.89 43.07 66.21
N ASP A 17 27.89 43.91 65.17
CA ASP A 17 28.97 44.87 64.79
C ASP A 17 28.62 46.28 65.35
N PRO A 18 29.58 47.18 65.69
CA PRO A 18 29.35 48.32 66.58
C PRO A 18 28.68 49.55 65.94
N GLN A 19 27.92 49.41 64.85
CA GLN A 19 27.23 50.52 64.18
C GLN A 19 25.71 50.34 63.99
N GLY A 20 25.06 49.51 64.80
CA GLY A 20 23.65 49.72 65.16
C GLY A 20 22.60 49.69 64.04
N THR A 21 22.85 49.03 62.90
CA THR A 21 21.85 48.83 61.84
C THR A 21 21.48 47.36 61.70
N ARG A 22 20.23 47.01 62.03
CA ARG A 22 19.64 45.70 61.68
C ARG A 22 19.59 45.58 60.16
N LYS A 23 20.45 44.76 59.55
CA LYS A 23 20.19 44.25 58.20
C LYS A 23 19.00 43.30 58.28
N ILE A 24 17.83 43.82 57.95
CA ILE A 24 16.69 42.98 57.58
C ILE A 24 17.13 42.20 56.34
N PHE A 25 17.35 40.91 56.50
CA PHE A 25 17.64 40.00 55.41
C PHE A 25 16.39 39.92 54.54
N ASP A 26 16.36 40.66 53.42
CA ASP A 26 15.25 40.61 52.46
C ASP A 26 15.45 39.41 51.50
N PRO A 27 14.61 38.36 51.58
CA PRO A 27 14.69 37.22 50.66
C PRO A 27 14.44 37.62 49.20
N ARG A 28 13.79 38.76 48.94
CA ARG A 28 13.56 39.29 47.59
C ARG A 28 14.85 39.81 46.94
N GLU A 29 15.79 40.36 47.70
CA GLU A 29 17.09 40.79 47.15
C GLU A 29 17.98 39.60 46.76
N GLN A 30 17.95 38.50 47.52
CA GLN A 30 18.69 37.28 47.16
C GLN A 30 18.08 36.56 45.94
N ALA A 31 16.76 36.65 45.79
CA ALA A 31 16.05 36.16 44.61
C ALA A 31 16.42 36.91 43.33
N ILE A 32 16.55 38.24 43.42
CA ILE A 32 16.89 39.13 42.29
C ILE A 32 18.36 38.96 41.87
N LYS A 33 19.26 38.60 42.81
CA LYS A 33 20.71 38.48 42.53
C LYS A 33 21.11 37.24 41.71
N TYR A 34 20.24 36.25 41.55
CA TYR A 34 20.60 35.00 40.87
C TYR A 34 19.63 34.63 39.74
N LYS A 35 20.16 34.67 38.51
CA LYS A 35 19.62 34.13 37.25
C LYS A 35 19.03 32.69 37.37
N ALA A 36 19.31 31.98 38.45
CA ALA A 36 18.73 30.70 38.84
C ALA A 36 17.21 30.77 39.16
N TYR A 37 16.66 31.95 39.47
CA TYR A 37 15.25 32.13 39.85
C TYR A 37 14.27 31.70 38.73
N ARG A 38 14.63 31.93 37.45
CA ARG A 38 13.82 31.52 36.28
C ARG A 38 13.77 30.01 36.04
N HIS A 39 14.66 29.23 36.65
CA HIS A 39 14.67 27.77 36.51
C HIS A 39 13.86 27.04 37.59
N ILE A 40 13.42 27.74 38.64
CA ILE A 40 12.68 27.16 39.77
C ILE A 40 11.17 27.48 39.68
N PHE A 41 10.80 28.61 39.08
CA PHE A 41 9.42 29.06 38.94
C PHE A 41 9.07 29.31 37.47
N SER A 42 7.90 28.82 37.03
CA SER A 42 7.43 29.05 35.66
C SER A 42 6.91 30.47 35.48
N ASP A 43 6.86 30.99 34.25
CA ASP A 43 6.33 32.33 33.96
C ASP A 43 4.87 32.51 34.43
N LYS A 44 4.12 31.41 34.53
CA LYS A 44 2.74 31.36 35.03
C LYS A 44 2.66 31.51 36.56
N ASP A 45 3.67 31.04 37.29
CA ASP A 45 3.77 31.18 38.74
C ASP A 45 4.12 32.61 39.14
N VAL A 46 4.98 33.27 38.35
CA VAL A 46 5.38 34.68 38.55
C VAL A 46 4.21 35.63 38.33
N LYS A 47 3.38 35.38 37.29
CA LYS A 47 2.18 36.17 37.00
C LYS A 47 1.08 36.09 38.06
N LYS A 48 1.01 35.00 38.84
CA LYS A 48 -0.03 34.80 39.86
C LYS A 48 0.28 35.43 41.22
N GLY A 49 1.47 36.00 41.39
CA GLY A 49 1.95 36.45 42.70
C GLY A 49 2.43 35.26 43.52
N LEU A 50 3.71 35.26 43.88
CA LEU A 50 4.33 34.16 44.61
C LEU A 50 4.11 34.33 46.12
N ASP A 51 3.27 33.47 46.69
CA ASP A 51 3.07 33.36 48.14
C ASP A 51 4.34 32.80 48.82
N GLU A 52 4.73 33.42 49.94
CA GLU A 52 5.97 33.13 50.67
C GLU A 52 6.05 31.67 51.12
N LYS A 53 4.91 31.09 51.50
CA LYS A 53 4.81 29.67 51.86
C LYS A 53 5.04 28.74 50.66
N ALA A 54 4.65 29.14 49.45
CA ALA A 54 4.85 28.35 48.23
C ALA A 54 6.32 28.36 47.78
N ILE A 55 7.01 29.50 47.96
CA ILE A 55 8.44 29.65 47.68
C ILE A 55 9.24 28.71 48.59
N ILE A 56 9.00 28.75 49.90
CA ILE A 56 9.70 27.92 50.89
C ILE A 56 9.48 26.42 50.60
N ARG A 57 8.27 26.03 50.22
CA ARG A 57 7.92 24.63 49.93
C ARG A 57 8.61 24.10 48.66
N LYS A 58 8.75 24.92 47.61
CA LYS A 58 9.48 24.56 46.38
C LYS A 58 10.99 24.48 46.61
N ILE A 59 11.55 25.39 47.42
CA ILE A 59 12.96 25.37 47.81
C ILE A 59 13.28 24.11 48.62
N LYS A 60 12.41 23.73 49.57
CA LYS A 60 12.58 22.55 50.44
C LYS A 60 12.42 21.22 49.68
N LYS A 61 11.63 21.19 48.59
CA LYS A 61 11.49 20.02 47.69
C LYS A 61 12.70 19.81 46.77
N SER A 62 13.50 20.84 46.51
CA SER A 62 14.71 20.69 45.71
C SER A 62 15.85 20.16 46.60
N LYS A 63 16.17 18.87 46.50
CA LYS A 63 17.32 18.31 47.21
C LYS A 63 18.61 18.89 46.60
N SER A 64 19.18 19.81 47.37
CA SER A 64 20.43 20.58 47.18
C SER A 64 20.36 21.77 46.19
N LEU A 65 19.77 22.87 46.67
CA LEU A 65 20.03 24.21 46.11
C LEU A 65 21.55 24.49 46.08
N SER A 66 22.28 23.98 47.08
CA SER A 66 23.75 24.00 47.16
C SER A 66 24.43 23.18 46.07
N GLY A 67 23.86 22.04 45.66
CA GLY A 67 24.40 21.21 44.58
C GLY A 67 24.25 21.86 43.22
N ARG A 68 23.10 22.50 42.97
CA ARG A 68 22.87 23.26 41.72
C ARG A 68 23.65 24.57 41.67
N TYR A 69 23.92 25.18 42.82
CA TYR A 69 24.80 26.35 42.93
C TYR A 69 26.27 25.98 42.71
N ARG A 70 26.75 24.83 43.24
CA ARG A 70 28.09 24.30 42.93
C ARG A 70 28.24 23.96 41.45
N GLN A 71 27.24 23.31 40.86
CA GLN A 71 27.23 23.00 39.43
C GLN A 71 27.25 24.28 38.56
N TYR A 72 26.60 25.35 39.01
CA TYR A 72 26.66 26.67 38.36
C TYR A 72 28.04 27.34 38.51
N LEU A 73 28.70 27.20 39.66
CA LEU A 73 30.05 27.72 39.88
C LEU A 73 31.10 26.93 39.08
N GLU A 74 30.99 25.61 39.00
CA GLU A 74 31.82 24.75 38.15
C GLU A 74 31.66 25.12 36.66
N MET A 75 30.43 25.34 36.20
CA MET A 75 30.16 25.82 34.84
C MET A 75 30.64 27.26 34.57
N ARG A 76 30.92 28.05 35.61
CA ARG A 76 31.44 29.42 35.49
C ARG A 76 32.96 29.46 35.47
N ASP A 77 33.61 28.59 36.24
CA ASP A 77 35.07 28.54 36.32
C ASP A 77 35.70 27.85 35.09
N ASP A 78 34.95 27.01 34.37
CA ASP A 78 35.33 26.48 33.04
C ASP A 78 35.16 27.50 31.90
N ASP A 79 34.51 28.65 32.14
CA ASP A 79 34.26 29.69 31.13
C ASP A 79 35.30 30.82 31.18
N LYS A 80 36.56 30.50 30.87
CA LYS A 80 37.60 31.53 30.65
C LYS A 80 37.45 32.28 29.31
N ARG A 81 36.42 32.00 28.51
CA ARG A 81 36.16 32.68 27.22
C ARG A 81 34.64 32.76 26.99
N GLY A 82 34.01 33.74 27.65
CA GLY A 82 32.57 34.00 27.68
C GLY A 82 31.82 33.85 26.36
N SER A 83 31.51 32.62 25.99
CA SER A 83 30.72 32.28 24.81
C SER A 83 29.93 30.98 25.04
N GLN A 84 29.08 30.98 26.08
CA GLN A 84 28.00 30.00 26.14
C GLN A 84 27.05 30.22 24.96
N THR A 85 27.26 29.46 23.88
CA THR A 85 26.27 29.36 22.82
C THR A 85 25.17 28.42 23.28
N TYR A 86 24.04 29.00 23.70
CA TYR A 86 22.88 28.18 24.05
C TYR A 86 22.42 27.40 22.81
N PRO A 87 21.92 26.16 22.95
CA PRO A 87 21.55 25.33 21.81
C PRO A 87 20.53 26.00 20.87
N TRP A 88 19.74 26.98 21.35
CA TRP A 88 18.81 27.77 20.53
C TRP A 88 19.42 28.90 19.70
N GLN A 89 20.69 29.25 19.91
CA GLN A 89 21.36 30.32 19.18
C GLN A 89 21.90 29.87 17.83
N ASN A 90 22.19 28.57 17.67
CA ASN A 90 22.62 27.99 16.40
C ASN A 90 21.49 27.07 15.85
N PRO A 91 21.02 27.24 14.60
CA PRO A 91 20.02 26.36 14.00
C PRO A 91 20.42 24.88 14.00
N PHE A 92 21.69 24.55 13.85
CA PHE A 92 22.17 23.16 13.89
C PHE A 92 22.10 22.55 15.29
N ASN A 93 22.50 23.31 16.31
CA ASN A 93 22.43 22.85 17.71
C ASN A 93 20.99 22.74 18.23
N ARG A 94 20.04 23.50 17.65
CA ARG A 94 18.60 23.33 17.90
C ARG A 94 18.11 21.98 17.42
N VAL A 95 18.49 21.61 16.20
CA VAL A 95 18.08 20.33 15.60
C VAL A 95 18.66 19.17 16.40
N LEU A 96 19.95 19.24 16.79
CA LEU A 96 20.59 18.21 17.63
C LEU A 96 19.97 18.09 19.02
N PHE A 97 19.66 19.22 19.68
CA PHE A 97 19.01 19.19 20.99
C PHE A 97 17.57 18.67 20.88
N TRP A 98 16.82 19.12 19.87
CA TRP A 98 15.46 18.68 19.64
C TRP A 98 15.42 17.18 19.32
N SER A 99 16.33 16.69 18.46
CA SER A 99 16.44 15.27 18.15
C SER A 99 16.85 14.47 19.40
N ALA A 100 17.91 14.83 20.11
CA ALA A 100 18.32 14.10 21.32
C ALA A 100 17.24 14.07 22.43
N TYR A 101 16.42 15.12 22.53
CA TYR A 101 15.38 15.22 23.56
C TYR A 101 14.08 14.51 23.18
N TRP A 102 13.65 14.64 21.92
CA TRP A 102 12.38 14.09 21.45
C TRP A 102 12.53 12.70 20.85
N LEU A 103 13.66 12.35 20.24
CA LEU A 103 13.88 11.04 19.62
C LEU A 103 13.69 9.88 20.61
N PRO A 104 14.20 9.90 21.86
CA PRO A 104 13.93 8.83 22.81
C PRO A 104 12.44 8.74 23.20
N ARG A 105 11.71 9.85 23.17
CA ARG A 105 10.26 9.88 23.44
C ARG A 105 9.47 9.38 22.24
N PHE A 106 9.80 9.81 21.03
CA PHE A 106 9.23 9.29 19.79
C PHE A 106 9.54 7.80 19.63
N MET A 107 10.73 7.34 20.00
CA MET A 107 11.08 5.91 19.99
C MET A 107 10.32 5.15 21.07
N LYS A 108 10.14 5.70 22.27
CA LYS A 108 9.33 5.06 23.33
C LYS A 108 7.85 4.99 22.98
N TRP A 109 7.25 6.09 22.52
CA TRP A 109 5.85 6.14 22.11
C TRP A 109 5.60 5.42 20.79
N GLY A 110 6.57 5.44 19.87
CA GLY A 110 6.57 4.68 18.64
C GLY A 110 6.74 3.18 18.89
N ALA A 111 7.58 2.77 19.85
CA ALA A 111 7.67 1.38 20.29
C ALA A 111 6.41 0.94 21.05
N LEU A 112 5.83 1.81 21.88
CA LEU A 112 4.55 1.54 22.54
C LEU A 112 3.43 1.41 21.51
N LEU A 113 3.38 2.29 20.51
CA LEU A 113 2.44 2.22 19.39
C LEU A 113 2.67 0.95 18.58
N ALA A 114 3.92 0.60 18.27
CA ALA A 114 4.27 -0.62 17.54
C ALA A 114 3.90 -1.87 18.34
N VAL A 115 4.15 -1.91 19.65
CA VAL A 115 3.74 -3.02 20.53
C VAL A 115 2.23 -3.06 20.69
N THR A 116 1.55 -1.92 20.79
CA THR A 116 0.09 -1.84 20.87
C THR A 116 -0.53 -2.31 19.57
N LEU A 117 0.00 -1.87 18.42
CA LEU A 117 -0.38 -2.35 17.10
C LEU A 117 -0.05 -3.83 16.93
N PHE A 118 1.07 -4.32 17.46
CA PHE A 118 1.47 -5.74 17.43
C PHE A 118 0.57 -6.62 18.30
N VAL A 119 0.16 -6.14 19.47
CA VAL A 119 -0.76 -6.82 20.40
C VAL A 119 -2.20 -6.76 19.86
N ILE A 120 -2.61 -5.64 19.25
CA ILE A 120 -3.87 -5.53 18.49
C ILE A 120 -3.82 -6.42 17.24
N ASN A 121 -2.65 -6.57 16.59
CA ASN A 121 -2.42 -7.41 15.40
C ASN A 121 -2.19 -8.89 15.69
N TYR A 122 -2.16 -9.32 16.96
CA TYR A 122 -2.10 -10.76 17.26
C TYR A 122 -3.40 -11.49 16.85
N ILE A 123 -4.43 -10.72 16.48
CA ILE A 123 -5.50 -11.14 15.58
C ILE A 123 -5.39 -10.19 14.36
N PRO A 124 -4.96 -10.64 13.17
CA PRO A 124 -5.10 -9.83 11.96
C PRO A 124 -6.59 -9.57 11.78
N GLY A 125 -7.03 -8.38 12.16
CA GLY A 125 -8.43 -8.08 12.37
C GLY A 125 -8.87 -6.82 11.63
N PRO A 126 -10.18 -6.54 11.60
CA PRO A 126 -10.77 -5.44 10.84
C PRO A 126 -10.20 -4.05 11.21
N THR A 127 -9.64 -3.87 12.40
CA THR A 127 -9.10 -2.58 12.89
C THR A 127 -7.85 -2.10 12.15
N GLN A 128 -6.90 -2.99 11.82
CA GLN A 128 -5.72 -2.60 11.02
C GLN A 128 -6.15 -2.08 9.65
N HIS A 129 -7.06 -2.81 9.01
CA HIS A 129 -7.61 -2.52 7.71
C HIS A 129 -8.40 -1.20 7.68
N ILE A 130 -9.09 -0.85 8.76
CA ILE A 130 -9.73 0.47 8.91
C ILE A 130 -8.67 1.58 8.90
N ILE A 131 -7.57 1.44 9.66
CA ILE A 131 -6.51 2.46 9.70
C ILE A 131 -5.87 2.64 8.32
N GLU A 132 -5.56 1.55 7.63
CA GLU A 132 -4.99 1.56 6.27
C GLU A 132 -5.90 2.33 5.30
N VAL A 133 -7.21 2.03 5.33
CA VAL A 133 -8.20 2.72 4.50
C VAL A 133 -8.31 4.20 4.86
N LEU A 134 -8.26 4.56 6.15
CA LEU A 134 -8.31 5.97 6.58
C LEU A 134 -7.06 6.76 6.13
N ILE A 135 -5.87 6.16 6.23
CA ILE A 135 -4.63 6.77 5.73
C ILE A 135 -4.71 6.93 4.21
N ALA A 136 -5.09 5.87 3.49
CA ALA A 136 -5.25 5.91 2.05
C ALA A 136 -6.28 6.97 1.64
N ARG A 137 -7.40 7.09 2.37
CA ARG A 137 -8.41 8.12 2.13
C ARG A 137 -7.87 9.52 2.35
N SER A 138 -7.14 9.76 3.44
CA SER A 138 -6.53 11.06 3.72
C SER A 138 -5.54 11.47 2.64
N ILE A 139 -4.72 10.55 2.14
CA ILE A 139 -3.78 10.83 1.05
C ILE A 139 -4.56 11.05 -0.24
N TYR A 140 -5.52 10.18 -0.55
CA TYR A 140 -6.36 10.32 -1.74
C TYR A 140 -7.01 11.70 -1.77
N ASP A 141 -7.65 12.15 -0.69
CA ASP A 141 -8.34 13.45 -0.65
C ASP A 141 -7.40 14.66 -0.78
N THR A 142 -6.11 14.55 -0.41
CA THR A 142 -5.17 15.67 -0.34
C THR A 142 -4.15 15.72 -1.49
N ALA A 143 -3.75 14.55 -2.00
CA ALA A 143 -2.76 14.43 -3.06
C ALA A 143 -3.39 14.63 -4.45
N PRO A 144 -2.62 15.12 -5.45
CA PRO A 144 -3.08 15.31 -6.83
C PRO A 144 -3.13 13.98 -7.59
N ILE A 145 -3.88 13.00 -7.07
CA ILE A 145 -4.08 11.68 -7.67
C ILE A 145 -5.39 11.70 -8.47
N GLU A 146 -5.42 11.03 -9.63
CA GLU A 146 -6.64 10.86 -10.42
C GLU A 146 -7.79 10.30 -9.57
N ARG A 147 -8.98 10.88 -9.74
CA ARG A 147 -10.16 10.49 -8.96
C ARG A 147 -10.90 9.37 -9.65
N LEU A 148 -11.27 8.35 -8.86
CA LEU A 148 -12.09 7.23 -9.31
C LEU A 148 -13.45 7.74 -9.83
N PRO A 149 -13.90 7.24 -11.00
CA PRO A 149 -15.20 7.57 -11.56
C PRO A 149 -16.31 6.98 -10.70
N ASP A 150 -17.55 7.35 -10.99
CA ASP A 150 -18.71 6.78 -10.31
C ASP A 150 -19.01 5.33 -10.72
N ASP A 151 -18.57 4.94 -11.92
CA ASP A 151 -18.61 3.55 -12.36
C ASP A 151 -17.31 3.11 -13.06
N LEU A 152 -16.85 1.90 -12.73
CA LEU A 152 -15.73 1.22 -13.37
C LEU A 152 -15.99 0.94 -14.86
N GLU A 153 -17.25 0.85 -15.30
CA GLU A 153 -17.58 0.67 -16.72
C GLU A 153 -17.04 1.79 -17.62
N THR A 154 -16.81 2.97 -17.06
CA THR A 154 -16.16 4.09 -17.77
C THR A 154 -14.79 3.69 -18.32
N TYR A 155 -14.07 2.79 -17.64
CA TYR A 155 -12.77 2.27 -18.08
C TYR A 155 -12.87 1.02 -18.96
N ALA A 156 -14.09 0.56 -19.27
CA ALA A 156 -14.30 -0.56 -20.17
C ALA A 156 -14.15 -0.16 -21.66
N HIS A 157 -14.19 1.13 -21.99
CA HIS A 157 -13.96 1.65 -23.35
C HIS A 157 -12.48 1.54 -23.76
N SER A 158 -12.20 1.34 -25.06
CA SER A 158 -10.83 1.16 -25.54
C SER A 158 -10.18 2.45 -26.03
N ALA A 159 -10.94 3.37 -26.63
CA ALA A 159 -10.43 4.67 -27.09
C ALA A 159 -11.56 5.68 -27.30
N ASP A 160 -11.35 6.92 -26.90
CA ASP A 160 -12.24 8.04 -27.23
C ASP A 160 -11.52 9.02 -28.15
N ILE A 161 -12.16 9.39 -29.25
CA ILE A 161 -11.79 10.56 -30.04
C ILE A 161 -12.51 11.75 -29.42
N LYS A 162 -11.74 12.75 -28.96
CA LYS A 162 -12.25 13.97 -28.32
C LYS A 162 -11.94 15.19 -29.18
N ASP A 163 -12.81 16.19 -29.16
CA ASP A 163 -12.56 17.50 -29.77
C ASP A 163 -11.56 18.32 -28.95
N SER A 164 -11.14 19.47 -29.47
CA SER A 164 -10.20 20.39 -28.80
C SER A 164 -10.73 20.99 -27.48
N ARG A 165 -12.02 20.83 -27.19
CA ARG A 165 -12.68 21.28 -25.95
C ARG A 165 -12.95 20.10 -25.01
N GLY A 166 -12.50 18.90 -25.35
CA GLY A 166 -12.65 17.68 -24.54
C GLY A 166 -13.99 16.96 -24.72
N ALA A 167 -14.86 17.41 -25.63
CA ALA A 167 -16.12 16.72 -25.92
C ALA A 167 -15.84 15.41 -26.70
N ILE A 168 -16.47 14.31 -26.29
CA ILE A 168 -16.31 13.01 -26.96
C ILE A 168 -17.02 13.07 -28.32
N ILE A 169 -16.25 12.97 -29.40
CA ILE A 169 -16.74 12.89 -30.79
C ILE A 169 -17.21 11.47 -31.07
N LYS A 170 -16.38 10.48 -30.71
CA LYS A 170 -16.66 9.06 -30.95
C LYS A 170 -15.89 8.19 -29.97
N SER A 171 -16.58 7.24 -29.35
CA SER A 171 -15.99 6.21 -28.50
C SER A 171 -15.88 4.90 -29.27
N TYR A 172 -14.74 4.22 -29.14
CA TYR A 172 -14.44 2.93 -29.74
C TYR A 172 -14.31 1.86 -28.67
N GLY A 173 -14.67 0.63 -29.06
CA GLY A 173 -14.49 -0.57 -28.25
C GLY A 173 -15.27 -0.52 -26.94
N LYS A 174 -16.60 -0.36 -27.01
CA LYS A 174 -17.47 -0.63 -25.87
C LYS A 174 -17.37 -2.13 -25.54
N ARG A 175 -16.51 -2.47 -24.59
CA ARG A 175 -16.44 -3.84 -24.07
C ARG A 175 -17.77 -4.13 -23.38
N LYS A 176 -18.44 -5.20 -23.81
CA LYS A 176 -19.65 -5.65 -23.13
C LYS A 176 -19.23 -6.23 -21.78
N VAL A 177 -19.44 -5.46 -20.72
CA VAL A 177 -19.23 -5.94 -19.36
C VAL A 177 -20.30 -7.00 -19.10
N THR A 178 -19.85 -8.23 -18.85
CA THR A 178 -20.74 -9.29 -18.38
C THR A 178 -20.87 -9.11 -16.87
N GLU A 179 -22.02 -8.60 -16.41
CA GLU A 179 -22.27 -8.34 -15.00
C GLU A 179 -22.28 -9.64 -14.17
N GLN A 180 -22.91 -10.69 -14.71
CA GLN A 180 -23.01 -12.01 -14.08
C GLN A 180 -22.02 -12.97 -14.72
N LEU A 181 -20.83 -13.07 -14.12
CA LEU A 181 -19.82 -14.02 -14.55
C LEU A 181 -20.04 -15.39 -13.89
N PRO A 182 -19.80 -16.49 -14.61
CA PRO A 182 -19.81 -17.82 -14.01
C PRO A 182 -18.80 -17.91 -12.85
N ALA A 183 -19.21 -18.53 -11.74
CA ALA A 183 -18.32 -18.75 -10.60
C ALA A 183 -17.05 -19.54 -10.97
N SER A 184 -17.14 -20.44 -11.96
CA SER A 184 -15.99 -21.17 -12.52
C SER A 184 -14.93 -20.24 -13.09
N ALA A 185 -15.32 -19.16 -13.78
CA ALA A 185 -14.38 -18.19 -14.34
C ALA A 185 -13.65 -17.41 -13.25
N GLN A 186 -14.36 -17.00 -12.19
CA GLN A 186 -13.76 -16.36 -11.02
C GLN A 186 -12.75 -17.29 -10.33
N LYS A 187 -13.11 -18.56 -10.11
CA LYS A 187 -12.22 -19.56 -9.50
C LYS A 187 -10.99 -19.83 -10.35
N ALA A 188 -11.16 -20.00 -11.66
CA ALA A 188 -10.05 -20.20 -12.60
C ALA A 188 -9.08 -19.02 -12.58
N LEU A 189 -9.60 -17.79 -12.60
CA LEU A 189 -8.78 -16.59 -12.53
C LEU A 189 -7.99 -16.54 -11.21
N LEU A 190 -8.66 -16.74 -10.08
CA LEU A 190 -8.01 -16.76 -8.78
C LEU A 190 -6.93 -17.85 -8.73
N ALA A 191 -7.18 -19.03 -9.28
CA ALA A 191 -6.17 -20.09 -9.39
C ALA A 191 -4.97 -19.71 -10.27
N CYS A 192 -5.11 -18.79 -11.22
CA CYS A 192 -4.03 -18.33 -12.09
C CYS A 192 -3.24 -17.15 -11.51
N GLU A 193 -3.91 -16.11 -11.02
CA GLU A 193 -3.28 -14.86 -10.59
C GLU A 193 -2.97 -14.86 -9.09
N ASP A 194 -3.86 -15.43 -8.30
CA ASP A 194 -3.94 -15.22 -6.86
C ASP A 194 -4.14 -16.58 -6.15
N HIS A 195 -3.43 -17.64 -6.58
CA HIS A 195 -3.66 -19.01 -6.12
C HIS A 195 -3.41 -19.21 -4.62
N TYR A 196 -2.53 -18.41 -4.02
CA TYR A 196 -2.36 -18.36 -2.58
C TYR A 196 -3.68 -18.00 -1.89
N PHE A 197 -4.54 -17.19 -2.50
CA PHE A 197 -5.79 -16.73 -1.92
C PHE A 197 -6.93 -17.75 -1.97
N LEU A 198 -6.75 -18.89 -2.65
CA LEU A 198 -7.70 -19.99 -2.55
C LEU A 198 -7.58 -20.64 -1.16
N PRO A 199 -8.69 -21.09 -0.54
CA PRO A 199 -8.62 -21.91 0.68
C PRO A 199 -7.64 -23.07 0.45
N HIS A 200 -6.86 -23.52 1.43
CA HIS A 200 -6.02 -24.72 1.23
C HIS A 200 -6.49 -25.85 2.16
N PRO A 201 -6.75 -27.07 1.66
CA PRO A 201 -7.25 -28.17 2.50
C PRO A 201 -6.28 -28.54 3.63
N GLU A 202 -4.97 -28.45 3.38
CA GLU A 202 -3.93 -28.76 4.39
C GLU A 202 -3.57 -27.56 5.27
N ASN A 203 -4.05 -26.35 4.93
CA ASN A 203 -3.83 -25.16 5.74
C ASN A 203 -5.15 -24.40 5.91
N ARG A 204 -5.99 -24.90 6.83
CA ARG A 204 -7.28 -24.30 7.21
C ARG A 204 -7.16 -22.85 7.73
N TRP A 205 -5.97 -22.40 8.15
CA TRP A 205 -5.71 -21.02 8.55
C TRP A 205 -5.55 -20.07 7.35
N TYR A 206 -5.38 -20.61 6.14
CA TYR A 206 -5.48 -19.88 4.89
C TYR A 206 -6.97 -19.73 4.54
N GLU A 207 -7.69 -18.96 5.35
CA GLU A 207 -8.99 -18.41 4.94
C GLU A 207 -8.76 -17.58 3.67
N ASN A 208 -9.74 -17.55 2.75
CA ASN A 208 -9.62 -16.93 1.43
C ASN A 208 -9.08 -15.50 1.54
N LEU A 209 -7.75 -15.31 1.44
CA LEU A 209 -7.09 -14.06 1.86
C LEU A 209 -7.65 -12.90 1.02
N PHE A 210 -8.15 -13.18 -0.20
CA PHE A 210 -8.74 -12.20 -1.10
C PHE A 210 -9.95 -11.54 -0.44
N LEU A 211 -10.72 -12.28 0.36
CA LEU A 211 -11.85 -11.78 1.13
C LEU A 211 -11.44 -11.05 2.42
N ILE A 212 -10.22 -11.26 2.91
CA ILE A 212 -9.77 -10.72 4.21
C ILE A 212 -9.03 -9.39 4.03
N HIS A 213 -8.19 -9.24 3.02
CA HIS A 213 -7.40 -8.00 2.84
C HIS A 213 -8.20 -6.88 2.15
N PRO A 214 -8.10 -5.59 2.53
CA PRO A 214 -8.89 -4.50 1.95
C PRO A 214 -8.40 -4.03 0.58
N GLY A 215 -7.98 -4.96 -0.29
CA GLY A 215 -7.47 -4.66 -1.63
C GLY A 215 -5.95 -4.82 -1.78
N VAL A 216 -5.17 -4.75 -0.70
CA VAL A 216 -3.71 -4.96 -0.72
C VAL A 216 -3.29 -6.06 0.25
N SER A 217 -2.48 -7.01 -0.21
CA SER A 217 -1.91 -8.07 0.64
C SER A 217 -0.46 -7.73 1.02
N TRP A 218 -0.27 -7.18 2.23
CA TRP A 218 1.06 -6.84 2.73
C TRP A 218 1.97 -8.05 2.92
N LEU A 219 1.41 -9.19 3.34
CA LEU A 219 2.16 -10.45 3.47
C LEU A 219 2.79 -10.85 2.14
N ASN A 220 2.04 -10.77 1.05
CA ASN A 220 2.54 -11.12 -0.28
C ASN A 220 3.50 -10.06 -0.81
N LEU A 221 3.25 -8.78 -0.55
CA LEU A 221 4.16 -7.70 -0.94
C LEU A 221 5.55 -7.87 -0.29
N VAL A 222 5.59 -8.13 1.01
CA VAL A 222 6.84 -8.38 1.74
C VAL A 222 7.49 -9.69 1.30
N GLY A 223 6.69 -10.75 1.10
CA GLY A 223 7.16 -12.03 0.58
C GLY A 223 7.86 -11.88 -0.77
N ALA A 224 7.20 -11.22 -1.73
CA ALA A 224 7.76 -11.00 -3.06
C ALA A 224 9.04 -10.14 -3.05
N VAL A 225 9.13 -9.14 -2.15
CA VAL A 225 10.37 -8.37 -1.98
C VAL A 225 11.50 -9.28 -1.49
N LYS A 226 11.23 -10.13 -0.50
CA LYS A 226 12.21 -11.11 0.00
C LYS A 226 12.63 -12.08 -1.10
N ASP A 227 11.70 -12.64 -1.87
CA ASP A 227 12.02 -13.58 -2.94
C ASP A 227 12.82 -12.90 -4.07
N THR A 228 12.49 -11.65 -4.40
CA THR A 228 13.26 -10.85 -5.35
C THR A 228 14.70 -10.64 -4.87
N LEU A 229 14.91 -10.37 -3.57
CA LEU A 229 16.24 -10.28 -2.98
C LEU A 229 16.99 -11.62 -2.96
N GLN A 230 16.26 -12.74 -3.01
CA GLN A 230 16.81 -14.10 -3.09
C GLN A 230 17.01 -14.59 -4.54
N GLY A 231 16.70 -13.76 -5.53
CA GLY A 231 16.87 -14.08 -6.96
C GLY A 231 15.67 -14.79 -7.60
N ASP A 232 14.54 -14.91 -6.91
CA ASP A 232 13.29 -15.48 -7.44
C ASP A 232 12.17 -14.43 -7.44
N PRO A 233 12.18 -13.46 -8.38
CA PRO A 233 11.19 -12.39 -8.39
C PRO A 233 9.78 -12.91 -8.69
N ARG A 234 8.87 -12.77 -7.73
CA ARG A 234 7.45 -13.11 -7.87
C ARG A 234 6.55 -11.87 -7.91
N GLY A 235 5.37 -12.00 -8.51
CA GLY A 235 4.36 -10.95 -8.52
C GLY A 235 3.68 -10.84 -7.15
N ALA A 236 3.57 -9.63 -6.61
CA ALA A 236 2.97 -9.37 -5.30
C ALA A 236 1.63 -8.59 -5.36
N SER A 237 1.26 -8.09 -6.54
CA SER A 237 0.07 -7.26 -6.71
C SER A 237 -1.19 -8.11 -6.70
N THR A 238 -2.16 -7.72 -5.89
CA THR A 238 -3.51 -8.31 -5.88
C THR A 238 -4.26 -7.93 -7.17
N ILE A 239 -5.34 -8.64 -7.51
CA ILE A 239 -6.25 -8.27 -8.61
C ILE A 239 -6.70 -6.80 -8.55
N VAL A 240 -7.02 -6.27 -7.37
CA VAL A 240 -7.47 -4.87 -7.23
C VAL A 240 -6.33 -3.89 -7.51
N MET A 241 -5.10 -4.20 -7.09
CA MET A 241 -3.91 -3.40 -7.44
C MET A 241 -3.62 -3.44 -8.93
N GLN A 242 -3.88 -4.57 -9.59
CA GLN A 242 -3.74 -4.67 -11.05
C GLN A 242 -4.79 -3.81 -11.78
N ASN A 243 -6.04 -3.76 -11.29
CA ASN A 243 -7.03 -2.81 -11.79
C ASN A 243 -6.60 -1.35 -11.57
N ALA A 244 -6.11 -1.02 -10.37
CA ALA A 244 -5.63 0.32 -10.03
C ALA A 244 -4.51 0.77 -10.98
N LYS A 245 -3.52 -0.10 -11.22
CA LYS A 245 -2.44 0.14 -12.18
C LYS A 245 -2.97 0.49 -13.57
N LYS A 246 -3.96 -0.28 -14.05
CA LYS A 246 -4.56 -0.09 -15.36
C LYS A 246 -5.30 1.25 -15.46
N ILE A 247 -6.06 1.60 -14.42
CA ILE A 247 -6.79 2.86 -14.35
C ILE A 247 -5.83 4.06 -14.38
N LEU A 248 -4.76 4.00 -13.59
CA LEU A 248 -3.76 5.07 -13.51
C LEU A 248 -2.89 5.21 -14.77
N GLY A 249 -2.89 4.23 -15.66
CA GLY A 249 -2.00 4.23 -16.83
C GLY A 249 -0.52 4.16 -16.46
N ASN A 250 -0.18 3.67 -15.27
CA ASN A 250 1.19 3.61 -14.77
C ASN A 250 1.99 2.52 -15.51
N GLU A 251 2.76 2.90 -16.53
CA GLU A 251 3.65 1.99 -17.26
C GLU A 251 4.95 1.72 -16.49
N ASP A 252 5.50 2.77 -15.88
CA ASP A 252 6.77 2.70 -15.15
C ASP A 252 6.64 2.02 -13.78
N ARG A 253 7.63 1.19 -13.45
CA ARG A 253 7.70 0.48 -12.16
C ARG A 253 8.44 1.29 -11.10
N THR A 254 7.88 2.44 -10.71
CA THR A 254 8.45 3.28 -9.65
C THR A 254 7.78 3.01 -8.29
N ILE A 255 8.47 3.34 -7.20
CA ILE A 255 7.90 3.27 -5.84
C ILE A 255 6.69 4.22 -5.72
N ALA A 256 6.75 5.40 -6.34
CA ALA A 256 5.66 6.36 -6.35
C ALA A 256 4.40 5.78 -7.02
N ASN A 257 4.54 5.24 -8.24
CA ASN A 257 3.44 4.58 -8.95
C ASN A 257 2.87 3.42 -8.12
N LYS A 258 3.73 2.70 -7.40
CA LYS A 258 3.29 1.61 -6.54
C LYS A 258 2.48 2.07 -5.34
N LEU A 259 2.84 3.20 -4.74
CA LEU A 259 2.07 3.82 -3.66
C LEU A 259 0.71 4.32 -4.16
N GLU A 260 0.66 4.93 -5.35
CA GLU A 260 -0.61 5.32 -5.97
C GLU A 260 -1.50 4.11 -6.25
N GLU A 261 -0.96 3.02 -6.80
CA GLU A 261 -1.69 1.77 -7.00
C GLU A 261 -2.30 1.24 -5.69
N ILE A 262 -1.54 1.28 -4.59
CA ILE A 262 -1.99 0.85 -3.25
C ILE A 262 -3.15 1.74 -2.76
N ILE A 263 -3.00 3.06 -2.86
CA ILE A 263 -4.02 4.02 -2.42
C ILE A 263 -5.31 3.84 -3.22
N ILE A 264 -5.19 3.78 -4.55
CA ILE A 264 -6.33 3.58 -5.45
C ILE A 264 -6.98 2.22 -5.21
N ALA A 265 -6.20 1.15 -4.98
CA ALA A 265 -6.76 -0.16 -4.67
C ALA A 265 -7.63 -0.14 -3.40
N TYR A 266 -7.20 0.55 -2.33
CA TYR A 266 -8.04 0.74 -1.14
C TYR A 266 -9.34 1.48 -1.46
N MET A 267 -9.25 2.57 -2.23
CA MET A 267 -10.43 3.35 -2.62
C MET A 267 -11.37 2.58 -3.54
N MET A 268 -10.84 1.73 -4.42
CA MET A 268 -11.62 0.86 -5.29
C MET A 268 -12.41 -0.18 -4.49
N VAL A 269 -11.78 -0.81 -3.48
CA VAL A 269 -12.51 -1.74 -2.59
C VAL A 269 -13.57 -0.99 -1.78
N ALA A 270 -13.22 0.18 -1.23
CA ALA A 270 -14.15 0.97 -0.43
C ALA A 270 -15.36 1.48 -1.25
N LYS A 271 -15.16 1.88 -2.52
CA LYS A 271 -16.22 2.43 -3.39
C LYS A 271 -17.05 1.35 -4.07
N PHE A 272 -16.42 0.29 -4.59
CA PHE A 272 -17.08 -0.69 -5.46
C PHE A 272 -17.25 -2.08 -4.85
N GLY A 273 -16.57 -2.38 -3.75
CA GLY A 273 -16.52 -3.73 -3.19
C GLY A 273 -15.67 -4.69 -4.03
N LYS A 274 -15.27 -5.82 -3.43
CA LYS A 274 -14.32 -6.76 -4.07
C LYS A 274 -14.91 -7.50 -5.26
N GLU A 275 -16.18 -7.87 -5.18
CA GLU A 275 -16.86 -8.62 -6.24
C GLU A 275 -16.92 -7.81 -7.54
N LYS A 276 -17.34 -6.54 -7.48
CA LYS A 276 -17.37 -5.65 -8.66
C LYS A 276 -15.96 -5.46 -9.24
N ASN A 277 -14.94 -5.33 -8.39
CA ASN A 277 -13.54 -5.24 -8.83
C ASN A 277 -13.05 -6.53 -9.52
N LEU A 278 -13.40 -7.70 -8.99
CA LEU A 278 -13.07 -9.00 -9.59
C LEU A 278 -13.76 -9.15 -10.95
N ASN A 279 -15.06 -8.86 -11.01
CA ASN A 279 -15.83 -8.93 -12.25
C ASN A 279 -15.29 -7.96 -13.29
N PHE A 280 -14.93 -6.73 -12.89
CA PHE A 280 -14.30 -5.76 -13.77
C PHE A 280 -12.94 -6.25 -14.31
N TYR A 281 -12.12 -6.87 -13.45
CA TYR A 281 -10.83 -7.42 -13.90
C TYR A 281 -11.03 -8.55 -14.91
N ILE A 282 -11.91 -9.52 -14.63
CA ILE A 282 -12.22 -10.63 -15.55
C ILE A 282 -12.73 -10.12 -16.90
N ASN A 283 -13.51 -9.04 -16.92
CA ASN A 283 -14.04 -8.46 -18.16
C ASN A 283 -13.00 -7.64 -18.94
N THR A 284 -11.90 -7.21 -18.32
CA THR A 284 -11.04 -6.19 -18.93
C THR A 284 -9.55 -6.51 -18.91
N VAL A 285 -9.14 -7.63 -18.31
CA VAL A 285 -7.74 -8.06 -18.29
C VAL A 285 -7.29 -8.49 -19.70
N PRO A 286 -6.11 -8.04 -20.19
CA PRO A 286 -5.58 -8.51 -21.47
C PRO A 286 -5.19 -9.99 -21.39
N VAL A 287 -5.62 -10.78 -22.38
CA VAL A 287 -5.44 -12.25 -22.40
C VAL A 287 -4.79 -12.76 -23.70
N GLY A 288 -4.09 -11.88 -24.42
CA GLY A 288 -3.42 -12.19 -25.70
C GLY A 288 -4.14 -11.57 -26.91
N ALA A 289 -3.44 -11.45 -28.05
CA ALA A 289 -4.03 -11.09 -29.34
C ALA A 289 -5.00 -9.88 -29.37
N ASN A 290 -4.73 -8.82 -28.58
CA ASN A 290 -5.64 -7.67 -28.42
C ASN A 290 -7.05 -8.02 -27.89
N ILE A 291 -7.20 -9.21 -27.29
CA ILE A 291 -8.41 -9.67 -26.63
C ILE A 291 -8.34 -9.27 -25.16
N TYR A 292 -9.43 -8.67 -24.69
CA TYR A 292 -9.57 -8.20 -23.32
C TYR A 292 -10.76 -8.90 -22.67
N GLY A 293 -10.48 -9.59 -21.59
CA GLY A 293 -11.43 -10.27 -20.75
C GLY A 293 -11.77 -11.70 -21.17
N PHE A 294 -12.26 -12.46 -20.21
CA PHE A 294 -12.64 -13.86 -20.39
C PHE A 294 -13.83 -14.04 -21.35
N PRO A 295 -14.89 -13.20 -21.33
CA PRO A 295 -15.99 -13.34 -22.29
C PRO A 295 -15.51 -13.23 -23.74
N ALA A 296 -14.70 -12.22 -24.06
CA ALA A 296 -14.15 -12.05 -25.40
C ALA A 296 -13.22 -13.21 -25.78
N ALA A 297 -12.40 -13.70 -24.84
CA ALA A 297 -11.55 -14.86 -25.09
C ALA A 297 -12.33 -16.17 -25.28
N ALA A 298 -13.47 -16.36 -24.61
CA ALA A 298 -14.31 -17.53 -24.82
C ALA A 298 -14.83 -17.60 -26.26
N THR A 299 -15.33 -16.48 -26.77
CA THR A 299 -15.82 -16.38 -28.15
C THR A 299 -14.68 -16.49 -29.15
N SER A 300 -13.57 -15.78 -28.92
CA SER A 300 -12.42 -15.83 -29.81
C SER A 300 -11.75 -17.20 -29.81
N TYR A 301 -11.24 -17.67 -28.67
CA TYR A 301 -10.43 -18.89 -28.62
C TYR A 301 -11.23 -20.18 -28.80
N PHE A 302 -12.50 -20.22 -28.40
CA PHE A 302 -13.26 -21.47 -28.33
C PHE A 302 -14.59 -21.42 -29.10
N LYS A 303 -15.00 -20.26 -29.62
CA LYS A 303 -16.32 -20.05 -30.26
C LYS A 303 -17.48 -20.47 -29.34
N LYS A 304 -17.34 -20.17 -28.05
CA LYS A 304 -18.29 -20.53 -26.99
C LYS A 304 -18.62 -19.31 -26.14
N ASP A 305 -19.77 -19.35 -25.50
CA ASP A 305 -20.07 -18.45 -24.39
C ASP A 305 -19.20 -18.80 -23.17
N LEU A 306 -18.90 -17.79 -22.33
CA LEU A 306 -18.06 -17.99 -21.15
C LEU A 306 -18.58 -19.09 -20.22
N ALA A 307 -19.91 -19.20 -20.07
CA ALA A 307 -20.56 -20.22 -19.25
C ALA A 307 -20.43 -21.65 -19.81
N ALA A 308 -20.11 -21.79 -21.10
CA ALA A 308 -19.94 -23.09 -21.76
C ALA A 308 -18.47 -23.58 -21.77
N LEU A 309 -17.54 -22.77 -21.24
CA LEU A 309 -16.15 -23.19 -21.09
C LEU A 309 -15.98 -24.16 -19.93
N ASN A 310 -15.17 -25.19 -20.14
CA ASN A 310 -14.72 -26.06 -19.07
C ASN A 310 -13.59 -25.39 -18.24
N MET A 311 -13.23 -25.99 -17.10
CA MET A 311 -12.23 -25.41 -16.21
C MET A 311 -10.84 -25.32 -16.84
N GLN A 312 -10.43 -26.30 -17.66
CA GLN A 312 -9.16 -26.28 -18.38
C GLN A 312 -9.06 -25.08 -19.34
N GLN A 313 -10.14 -24.80 -20.08
CA GLN A 313 -10.23 -23.67 -21.01
C GLN A 313 -10.17 -22.33 -20.26
N LEU A 314 -10.89 -22.20 -19.14
CA LEU A 314 -10.86 -21.00 -18.29
C LEU A 314 -9.47 -20.74 -17.69
N VAL A 315 -8.82 -21.79 -17.18
CA VAL A 315 -7.45 -21.72 -16.64
C VAL A 315 -6.45 -21.36 -17.74
N THR A 316 -6.65 -21.89 -18.96
CA THR A 316 -5.78 -21.56 -20.10
C THR A 316 -5.87 -20.07 -20.45
N ILE A 317 -7.08 -19.49 -20.49
CA ILE A 317 -7.25 -18.03 -20.65
C ILE A 317 -6.50 -17.26 -19.54
N GLY A 318 -6.68 -17.66 -18.28
CA GLY A 318 -6.00 -17.03 -17.14
C GLY A 318 -4.47 -17.17 -17.16
N SER A 319 -3.96 -18.24 -17.79
CA SER A 319 -2.52 -18.49 -17.89
C SER A 319 -1.78 -17.47 -18.78
N PHE A 320 -2.51 -16.85 -19.71
CA PHE A 320 -1.97 -15.85 -20.62
C PHE A 320 -1.74 -14.48 -19.94
N ILE A 321 -2.28 -14.27 -18.74
CA ILE A 321 -2.05 -13.06 -17.96
C ILE A 321 -0.68 -13.12 -17.25
N PRO A 322 0.10 -12.04 -17.18
CA PRO A 322 -0.04 -10.77 -17.91
C PRO A 322 0.71 -10.77 -19.26
N ASN A 323 1.29 -11.90 -19.67
CA ASN A 323 2.19 -11.98 -20.82
C ASN A 323 1.49 -12.54 -22.06
N HIS A 324 1.07 -11.64 -22.95
CA HIS A 324 0.39 -11.98 -24.21
C HIS A 324 1.17 -12.96 -25.10
N ASN A 325 2.50 -13.00 -25.03
CA ASN A 325 3.30 -13.92 -25.84
C ASN A 325 3.10 -15.40 -25.48
N ARG A 326 2.55 -15.68 -24.30
CA ARG A 326 2.14 -17.04 -23.90
C ARG A 326 1.04 -17.58 -24.80
N GLN A 327 0.05 -16.74 -25.13
CA GLN A 327 -1.03 -17.11 -26.02
C GLN A 327 -0.51 -17.39 -27.44
N VAL A 328 0.35 -16.52 -27.95
CA VAL A 328 0.96 -16.70 -29.28
C VAL A 328 1.72 -18.03 -29.35
N ALA A 329 2.48 -18.38 -28.31
CA ALA A 329 3.23 -19.63 -28.28
C ALA A 329 2.34 -20.88 -28.26
N PHE A 330 1.23 -20.87 -27.51
CA PHE A 330 0.23 -21.96 -27.53
C PHE A 330 -0.40 -22.09 -28.91
N TYR A 331 -0.69 -20.96 -29.53
CA TYR A 331 -1.37 -20.92 -30.80
C TYR A 331 -0.51 -21.48 -31.96
N GLU A 332 0.80 -21.23 -31.96
CA GLU A 332 1.72 -21.90 -32.91
C GLU A 332 1.70 -23.43 -32.77
N ILE A 333 1.60 -23.94 -31.54
CA ILE A 333 1.53 -25.39 -31.27
C ILE A 333 0.19 -25.97 -31.76
N VAL A 334 -0.90 -25.25 -31.52
CA VAL A 334 -2.24 -25.59 -32.03
C VAL A 334 -2.23 -25.65 -33.56
N ASN A 335 -1.50 -24.76 -34.23
CA ASN A 335 -1.33 -24.73 -35.68
C ASN A 335 -0.30 -25.75 -36.23
N GLY A 336 0.11 -26.73 -35.42
CA GLY A 336 0.90 -27.87 -35.87
C GLY A 336 2.41 -27.76 -35.68
N LYS A 337 2.93 -26.67 -35.11
CA LYS A 337 4.34 -26.65 -34.69
C LYS A 337 4.54 -27.54 -33.45
N ASN A 338 5.72 -28.14 -33.35
CA ASN A 338 6.15 -28.80 -32.12
C ASN A 338 7.03 -27.86 -31.28
N PHE A 339 7.29 -28.21 -30.01
CA PHE A 339 8.12 -27.39 -29.12
C PHE A 339 9.50 -27.09 -29.71
N GLY A 340 10.10 -28.06 -30.40
CA GLY A 340 11.39 -27.92 -31.05
C GLY A 340 11.40 -26.90 -32.20
N ASP A 341 10.25 -26.66 -32.83
CA ASP A 341 10.11 -25.76 -33.99
C ASP A 341 9.88 -24.30 -33.56
N LEU A 342 9.61 -24.06 -32.27
CA LEU A 342 9.42 -22.73 -31.72
C LEU A 342 10.75 -22.01 -31.53
N SER A 343 10.76 -20.69 -31.69
CA SER A 343 11.92 -19.87 -31.33
C SER A 343 12.24 -20.01 -29.83
N PRO A 344 13.50 -19.80 -29.39
CA PRO A 344 13.86 -19.94 -27.97
C PRO A 344 13.01 -19.09 -27.02
N ALA A 345 12.63 -17.88 -27.44
CA ALA A 345 11.73 -17.02 -26.67
C ALA A 345 10.32 -17.62 -26.54
N MET A 346 9.77 -18.16 -27.64
CA MET A 346 8.44 -18.78 -27.64
C MET A 346 8.40 -20.08 -26.84
N GLN A 347 9.49 -20.86 -26.86
CA GLN A 347 9.62 -22.03 -25.98
C GLN A 347 9.53 -21.62 -24.51
N GLY A 348 10.20 -20.53 -24.12
CA GLY A 348 10.11 -19.97 -22.77
C GLY A 348 8.69 -19.55 -22.40
N HIS A 349 7.98 -18.89 -23.33
CA HIS A 349 6.59 -18.47 -23.13
C HIS A 349 5.63 -19.66 -23.03
N ALA A 350 5.75 -20.67 -23.88
CA ALA A 350 4.92 -21.87 -23.83
C ALA A 350 5.16 -22.67 -22.54
N LYS A 351 6.43 -22.86 -22.12
CA LYS A 351 6.76 -23.49 -20.83
C LYS A 351 6.16 -22.72 -19.65
N SER A 352 6.26 -21.39 -19.67
CA SER A 352 5.66 -20.54 -18.63
C SER A 352 4.14 -20.68 -18.58
N ALA A 353 3.48 -20.79 -19.72
CA ALA A 353 2.03 -21.00 -19.81
C ALA A 353 1.61 -22.39 -19.31
N ILE A 354 2.30 -23.45 -19.75
CA ILE A 354 2.09 -24.83 -19.27
C ILE A 354 2.19 -24.89 -17.75
N ASN A 355 3.28 -24.36 -17.19
CA ASN A 355 3.49 -24.38 -15.74
C ASN A 355 2.36 -23.66 -15.01
N LYS A 356 1.89 -22.52 -15.54
CA LYS A 356 0.80 -21.76 -14.93
C LYS A 356 -0.54 -22.50 -15.04
N VAL A 357 -0.83 -23.16 -16.16
CA VAL A 357 -2.03 -24.01 -16.32
C VAL A 357 -2.00 -25.17 -15.34
N ASN A 358 -0.93 -25.96 -15.33
CA ASN A 358 -0.83 -27.15 -14.48
C ASN A 358 -0.86 -26.80 -12.99
N LEU A 359 -0.22 -25.70 -12.59
CA LEU A 359 -0.27 -25.21 -11.22
C LEU A 359 -1.71 -24.83 -10.82
N ALA A 360 -2.40 -24.05 -11.65
CA ALA A 360 -3.78 -23.64 -11.39
C ALA A 360 -4.74 -24.85 -11.33
N LEU A 361 -4.61 -25.81 -12.25
CA LEU A 361 -5.36 -27.06 -12.22
C LEU A 361 -5.08 -27.87 -10.95
N THR A 362 -3.83 -27.92 -10.49
CA THR A 362 -3.46 -28.58 -9.24
C THR A 362 -4.16 -27.94 -8.04
N HIS A 363 -4.21 -26.61 -8.00
CA HIS A 363 -4.91 -25.89 -6.93
C HIS A 363 -6.41 -26.17 -6.93
N LEU A 364 -7.05 -26.14 -8.10
CA LEU A 364 -8.48 -26.40 -8.25
C LEU A 364 -8.82 -27.86 -7.93
N TRP A 365 -7.97 -28.81 -8.32
CA TRP A 365 -8.10 -30.22 -7.94
C TRP A 365 -8.00 -30.41 -6.43
N LYS A 366 -7.01 -29.78 -5.77
CA LYS A 366 -6.91 -29.81 -4.29
C LYS A 366 -8.14 -29.23 -3.60
N GLN A 367 -8.83 -28.27 -4.22
CA GLN A 367 -10.12 -27.74 -3.74
C GLN A 367 -11.32 -28.65 -4.03
N LYS A 368 -11.13 -29.78 -4.72
CA LYS A 368 -12.21 -30.65 -5.22
C LYS A 368 -13.14 -29.94 -6.21
N GLU A 369 -12.65 -28.90 -6.89
CA GLU A 369 -13.36 -28.23 -7.98
C GLU A 369 -13.26 -29.01 -9.30
N ILE A 370 -12.28 -29.91 -9.40
CA ILE A 370 -12.05 -30.76 -10.57
C ILE A 370 -11.97 -32.22 -10.10
N PRO A 371 -12.73 -33.15 -10.70
CA PRO A 371 -12.61 -34.59 -10.49
C PRO A 371 -11.22 -35.14 -10.85
N ASP A 372 -10.79 -36.23 -10.19
CA ASP A 372 -9.46 -36.82 -10.39
C ASP A 372 -9.17 -37.24 -11.85
N ASP A 373 -10.17 -37.78 -12.54
CA ASP A 373 -10.08 -38.21 -13.94
C ASP A 373 -9.91 -37.00 -14.88
N GLN A 374 -10.70 -35.95 -14.67
CA GLN A 374 -10.59 -34.70 -15.43
C GLN A 374 -9.24 -34.02 -15.18
N TYR A 375 -8.81 -33.92 -13.92
CA TYR A 375 -7.53 -33.32 -13.55
C TYR A 375 -6.36 -34.00 -14.27
N ARG A 376 -6.31 -35.33 -14.25
CA ARG A 376 -5.26 -36.10 -14.95
C ARG A 376 -5.30 -35.90 -16.46
N SER A 377 -6.50 -35.85 -17.05
CA SER A 377 -6.67 -35.65 -18.50
C SER A 377 -6.33 -34.23 -18.97
N TRP A 378 -6.41 -33.24 -18.08
CA TRP A 378 -6.25 -31.83 -18.41
C TRP A 378 -4.83 -31.29 -18.18
N LEU A 379 -3.95 -32.05 -17.53
CA LEU A 379 -2.55 -31.67 -17.37
C LEU A 379 -1.86 -31.58 -18.72
N LEU A 380 -1.14 -30.48 -18.93
CA LEU A 380 -0.36 -30.25 -20.13
C LEU A 380 1.01 -30.89 -20.00
N THR A 381 1.22 -32.00 -20.71
CA THR A 381 2.45 -32.80 -20.69
C THR A 381 3.26 -32.66 -21.99
N ASP A 382 2.57 -32.41 -23.10
CA ASP A 382 3.11 -32.40 -24.46
C ASP A 382 2.26 -31.50 -25.38
N GLU A 383 2.68 -31.37 -26.63
CA GLU A 383 1.97 -30.58 -27.64
C GLU A 383 0.54 -31.08 -27.88
N GLU A 384 0.33 -32.39 -27.78
CA GLU A 384 -0.95 -32.99 -28.07
C GLU A 384 -1.96 -32.62 -26.98
N SER A 385 -1.57 -32.63 -25.72
CA SER A 385 -2.38 -32.13 -24.60
C SER A 385 -2.79 -30.66 -24.75
N ILE A 386 -1.96 -29.83 -25.39
CA ILE A 386 -2.28 -28.43 -25.72
C ILE A 386 -3.32 -28.36 -26.84
N ARG A 387 -3.15 -29.17 -27.90
CA ARG A 387 -4.12 -29.26 -29.02
C ARG A 387 -5.50 -29.72 -28.53
N HIS A 388 -5.54 -30.61 -27.54
CA HIS A 388 -6.76 -31.12 -26.93
C HIS A 388 -7.54 -30.10 -26.08
N ILE A 389 -6.98 -28.93 -25.75
CA ILE A 389 -7.72 -27.84 -25.05
C ILE A 389 -8.94 -27.38 -25.90
N GLY A 390 -8.88 -27.60 -27.22
CA GLY A 390 -9.99 -27.35 -28.14
C GLY A 390 -10.06 -25.90 -28.61
N PHE A 391 -8.91 -25.27 -28.82
CA PHE A 391 -8.83 -23.98 -29.51
C PHE A 391 -9.48 -24.08 -30.90
N ARG A 392 -10.17 -23.01 -31.28
CA ARG A 392 -10.66 -22.83 -32.64
C ARG A 392 -9.45 -22.72 -33.59
N ASP A 393 -9.60 -23.32 -34.77
CA ASP A 393 -8.68 -23.11 -35.88
C ASP A 393 -8.76 -21.64 -36.37
N PHE A 394 -7.64 -20.93 -36.27
CA PHE A 394 -7.49 -19.59 -36.83
C PHE A 394 -6.41 -19.66 -37.91
N ARG A 395 -6.37 -18.65 -38.80
CA ARG A 395 -5.22 -18.44 -39.68
C ARG A 395 -4.22 -17.42 -39.12
N SER A 396 -4.54 -16.76 -38.00
CA SER A 396 -3.69 -15.73 -37.39
C SER A 396 -3.72 -15.78 -35.86
N PRO A 397 -2.56 -15.76 -35.18
CA PRO A 397 -2.48 -15.71 -33.71
C PRO A 397 -3.02 -14.43 -33.10
N LEU A 398 -3.06 -13.35 -33.90
CA LEU A 398 -3.28 -11.97 -33.46
C LEU A 398 -4.70 -11.46 -33.77
N TYR A 399 -5.49 -12.21 -34.54
CA TYR A 399 -6.70 -11.69 -35.15
C TYR A 399 -7.79 -12.75 -35.23
N GLY A 400 -8.83 -12.56 -34.42
CA GLY A 400 -10.14 -13.14 -34.72
C GLY A 400 -10.77 -12.41 -35.89
N GLU A 401 -11.43 -13.13 -36.80
CA GLU A 401 -12.16 -12.58 -37.94
C GLU A 401 -13.45 -11.80 -37.54
N GLU A 402 -13.40 -10.98 -36.50
CA GLU A 402 -14.52 -10.15 -36.08
C GLU A 402 -14.11 -8.66 -36.08
N GLU A 403 -15.05 -7.83 -36.52
CA GLU A 403 -14.93 -6.48 -37.11
C GLU A 403 -14.09 -5.41 -36.37
N TRP A 404 -13.54 -5.69 -35.19
CA TRP A 404 -13.09 -4.65 -34.24
C TRP A 404 -11.63 -4.81 -33.81
N THR A 405 -10.73 -4.97 -34.78
CA THR A 405 -9.28 -4.93 -34.54
C THR A 405 -8.79 -3.48 -34.55
N SER A 406 -7.73 -3.16 -33.79
CA SER A 406 -7.09 -1.84 -33.77
C SER A 406 -6.71 -1.36 -35.18
N TRP A 407 -6.47 -2.28 -36.12
CA TRP A 407 -6.22 -1.99 -37.52
C TRP A 407 -7.45 -1.51 -38.29
N ASN A 408 -8.66 -2.01 -38.01
CA ASN A 408 -9.88 -1.47 -38.59
C ASN A 408 -10.17 -0.07 -38.06
N VAL A 409 -9.86 0.19 -36.79
CA VAL A 409 -9.93 1.54 -36.20
C VAL A 409 -8.87 2.46 -36.81
N ILE A 410 -7.61 2.03 -36.89
CA ILE A 410 -6.53 2.80 -37.51
C ILE A 410 -6.85 3.06 -38.99
N LYS A 411 -7.31 2.06 -39.74
CA LYS A 411 -7.71 2.19 -41.14
C LYS A 411 -8.91 3.11 -41.30
N GLU A 412 -9.93 3.01 -40.44
CA GLU A 412 -11.09 3.92 -40.48
C GLU A 412 -10.65 5.36 -40.16
N VAL A 413 -9.82 5.55 -39.13
CA VAL A 413 -9.32 6.87 -38.72
C VAL A 413 -8.38 7.46 -39.77
N SER A 414 -7.48 6.67 -40.36
CA SER A 414 -6.52 7.13 -41.39
C SER A 414 -7.13 7.25 -42.79
N SER A 415 -8.28 6.64 -43.04
CA SER A 415 -9.01 6.76 -44.32
C SER A 415 -9.96 7.96 -44.39
N ARG A 416 -10.19 8.65 -43.29
CA ARG A 416 -11.05 9.84 -43.25
C ARG A 416 -10.18 11.10 -43.21
N THR A 417 -10.45 12.02 -44.13
CA THR A 417 -9.97 13.40 -44.07
C THR A 417 -10.85 14.18 -43.10
N TYR A 418 -10.24 14.88 -42.14
CA TYR A 418 -10.94 15.71 -41.17
C TYR A 418 -10.72 17.18 -41.47
N THR A 419 -11.78 17.99 -41.52
CA THR A 419 -11.63 19.43 -41.69
C THR A 419 -11.46 20.11 -40.33
N ILE A 420 -10.24 20.52 -39.99
CA ILE A 420 -9.94 21.30 -38.78
C ILE A 420 -9.67 22.74 -39.21
N ASN A 421 -10.48 23.68 -38.72
CA ASN A 421 -10.36 25.12 -39.04
C ASN A 421 -10.35 25.43 -40.55
N GLY A 422 -11.16 24.70 -41.33
CA GLY A 422 -11.25 24.88 -42.79
C GLY A 422 -10.10 24.27 -43.59
N ARG A 423 -9.22 23.47 -42.97
CA ARG A 423 -8.18 22.69 -43.66
C ARG A 423 -8.44 21.20 -43.47
N GLU A 424 -8.38 20.45 -44.56
CA GLU A 424 -8.41 18.98 -44.52
C GLU A 424 -7.08 18.46 -43.97
N VAL A 425 -7.16 17.51 -43.03
CA VAL A 425 -6.03 16.83 -42.37
C VAL A 425 -6.28 15.33 -42.40
#